data_AF-A0A3S2LZW5-F1
#
_entry.id   AF-A0A3S2LZW5-F1
#
_cell.length_a   1.000
_cell.length_b   1.000
_cell.length_c   1.000
_cell.angle_alpha   90.00
_cell.angle_beta   90.00
_cell.angle_gamma   90.00
#
_symmetry.space_group_name_H-M   'P 1'
#
loop_
_entity.id
_entity.type
_entity.pdbx_description
1 polymer ?
#
loop_
_entity_poly.entity_id
_entity_poly.type
_entity_poly.pdbx_seq_one_letter_code
_entity_poly.pdbx_strand_id
1 'polypeptide(L)'
;MKKIGFLSFGHWTPSSQSQVRSASDALLQSIDLAVAAEQLGADGAYYRVHHFARQLASPFPLLAAVGAKTSRIEIGTAVIDMRYENPLYMAEDAGAADIIAGGRLQLGISRGSPEQVIDGWRH
;
A
#
# COMPACT_ATOMS: atom_id res chain seq x y z
N MET A 1 14.86 8.52 19.44
CA MET A 1 14.21 9.54 18.58
C MET A 1 12.80 9.09 18.24
N LYS A 2 11.87 10.02 17.99
CA LYS A 2 10.51 9.69 17.53
C LYS A 2 10.54 9.55 16.00
N LYS A 3 9.83 8.55 15.44
CA LYS A 3 9.59 8.40 13.99
C LYS A 3 8.19 8.91 13.64
N ILE A 4 8.03 9.58 12.50
CA ILE A 4 6.76 10.13 12.01
C ILE A 4 6.52 9.63 10.58
N GLY A 5 5.31 9.10 10.33
CA GLY A 5 4.90 8.65 9.00
C GLY A 5 3.41 8.88 8.77
N PHE A 6 2.92 8.51 7.58
CA PHE A 6 1.51 8.60 7.22
C PHE A 6 0.90 7.25 6.89
N LEU A 7 -0.43 7.16 7.03
CA LEU A 7 -1.24 6.05 6.55
C LEU A 7 -2.20 6.55 5.47
N SER A 8 -2.13 5.98 4.27
CA SER A 8 -3.10 6.20 3.21
C SER A 8 -4.05 5.02 3.08
N PHE A 9 -5.35 5.33 2.94
CA PHE A 9 -6.38 4.34 2.65
C PHE A 9 -6.64 4.20 1.14
N GLY A 10 -6.07 5.11 0.34
CA GLY A 10 -6.22 5.16 -1.12
C GLY A 10 -7.66 5.10 -1.63
N HIS A 11 -8.59 5.69 -0.88
CA HIS A 11 -9.97 5.83 -1.31
C HIS A 11 -10.06 6.67 -2.59
N TRP A 12 -10.92 6.24 -3.52
CA TRP A 12 -11.22 7.02 -4.71
C TRP A 12 -12.72 6.99 -5.02
N THR A 13 -13.19 8.05 -5.68
CA THR A 13 -14.60 8.18 -6.04
C THR A 13 -14.77 9.07 -7.26
N PRO A 14 -15.61 8.72 -8.25
CA PRO A 14 -15.78 9.48 -9.49
C PRO A 14 -16.56 10.81 -9.30
N SER A 15 -16.59 11.35 -8.07
CA SER A 15 -17.22 12.63 -7.76
C SER A 15 -16.35 13.79 -8.25
N SER A 16 -17.00 14.83 -8.78
CA SER A 16 -16.34 16.10 -9.13
C SER A 16 -15.73 16.82 -7.92
N GLN A 17 -16.16 16.49 -6.70
CA GLN A 17 -15.62 17.03 -5.45
C GLN A 17 -14.35 16.31 -4.96
N SER A 18 -13.98 15.17 -5.58
CA SER A 18 -12.77 14.43 -5.22
C SER A 18 -11.59 14.83 -6.10
N GLN A 19 -10.38 14.85 -5.50
CA GLN A 19 -9.11 14.95 -6.22
C GLN A 19 -8.54 13.57 -6.60
N VAL A 20 -9.09 12.48 -6.03
CA VAL A 20 -8.76 11.09 -6.36
C VAL A 20 -10.01 10.47 -6.98
N ARG A 21 -10.12 10.55 -8.31
CA ARG A 21 -11.37 10.22 -9.02
C ARG A 21 -11.43 8.81 -9.56
N SER A 22 -10.27 8.19 -9.74
CA SER A 22 -10.11 6.87 -10.31
C SER A 22 -9.12 6.01 -9.50
N ALA A 23 -9.11 4.71 -9.77
CA ALA A 23 -8.08 3.81 -9.24
C ALA A 23 -6.67 4.20 -9.72
N SER A 24 -6.55 4.72 -10.95
CA SER A 24 -5.29 5.26 -11.47
C SER A 24 -4.80 6.43 -10.63
N ASP A 25 -5.68 7.38 -10.30
CA ASP A 25 -5.34 8.50 -9.43
C ASP A 25 -4.84 8.01 -8.07
N ALA A 26 -5.57 7.07 -7.46
CA ALA A 26 -5.21 6.54 -6.14
C ALA A 26 -3.81 5.91 -6.13
N LEU A 27 -3.48 5.11 -7.15
CA LEU A 27 -2.18 4.44 -7.26
C LEU A 27 -1.04 5.43 -7.55
N LEU A 28 -1.18 6.26 -8.58
CA LEU A 28 -0.10 7.16 -8.99
C LEU A 28 0.13 8.28 -7.98
N GLN A 29 -0.93 8.89 -7.44
CA GLN A 29 -0.78 9.91 -6.39
C GLN A 29 -0.24 9.33 -5.08
N SER A 30 -0.47 8.04 -4.80
CA SER A 30 0.15 7.37 -3.64
C SER A 30 1.67 7.27 -3.76
N ILE A 31 2.19 7.10 -4.99
CA ILE A 31 3.63 7.12 -5.26
C ILE A 31 4.16 8.54 -5.07
N ASP A 32 3.51 9.53 -5.70
CA ASP A 32 3.92 10.93 -5.59
C ASP A 32 3.89 11.44 -4.14
N LEU A 33 2.88 11.03 -3.36
CA LEU A 33 2.78 11.37 -1.94
C LEU A 33 3.95 10.80 -1.13
N ALA A 34 4.38 9.56 -1.38
CA ALA A 34 5.53 9.00 -0.67
C ALA A 34 6.83 9.73 -1.00
N VAL A 35 7.03 10.09 -2.27
CA VAL A 35 8.18 10.91 -2.69
C VAL A 35 8.15 12.27 -1.99
N ALA A 36 7.00 12.95 -1.99
CA ALA A 36 6.85 14.25 -1.31
C ALA A 36 7.05 14.13 0.21
N ALA A 37 6.51 13.07 0.83
CA ALA A 37 6.69 12.81 2.25
C ALA A 37 8.16 12.58 2.62
N GLU A 38 8.92 11.83 1.81
CA GLU A 38 10.36 11.67 2.01
C GLU A 38 11.10 13.00 1.90
N GLN A 39 10.75 13.85 0.92
CA GLN A 39 11.36 15.17 0.75
C GLN A 39 11.09 16.09 1.96
N LEU A 40 9.95 15.93 2.62
CA LEU A 40 9.59 16.65 3.84
C LEU A 40 10.19 16.05 5.12
N GLY A 41 10.92 14.94 5.01
CA GLY A 41 11.59 14.31 6.15
C GLY A 41 10.75 13.29 6.91
N ALA A 42 9.65 12.79 6.34
CA ALA A 42 8.91 11.68 6.93
C ALA A 42 9.76 10.40 6.95
N ASP A 43 9.51 9.58 7.97
CA ASP A 43 10.20 8.30 8.20
C ASP A 43 9.47 7.12 7.57
N GLY A 44 8.15 7.22 7.33
CA GLY A 44 7.37 6.09 6.81
C GLY A 44 6.13 6.45 5.99
N ALA A 45 5.87 5.64 4.97
CA ALA A 45 4.68 5.65 4.12
C ALA A 45 3.96 4.29 4.22
N TYR A 46 2.74 4.30 4.75
CA TYR A 46 1.97 3.08 5.01
C TYR A 46 0.67 3.08 4.22
N TYR A 47 0.29 1.92 3.69
CA TYR A 47 -0.91 1.77 2.87
C TYR A 47 -1.85 0.71 3.46
N ARG A 48 -3.14 1.07 3.52
CA ARG A 48 -4.20 0.13 3.88
C ARG A 48 -4.56 -0.73 2.67
N VAL A 49 -4.80 -2.02 2.91
CA VAL A 49 -5.26 -2.98 1.90
C VAL A 49 -6.74 -3.29 2.12
N HIS A 50 -7.53 -3.21 1.06
CA HIS A 50 -8.93 -3.62 1.01
C HIS A 50 -9.24 -4.29 -0.34
N HIS A 51 -9.88 -5.45 -0.29
CA HIS A 51 -10.27 -6.18 -1.50
C HIS A 51 -11.71 -5.84 -1.89
N PHE A 52 -11.97 -5.77 -3.20
CA PHE A 52 -13.30 -5.50 -3.77
C PHE A 52 -13.94 -4.18 -3.33
N ALA A 53 -13.14 -3.19 -2.91
CA ALA A 53 -13.57 -1.85 -2.55
C ALA A 53 -12.91 -0.78 -3.44
N ARG A 54 -13.41 0.46 -3.42
CA ARG A 54 -12.78 1.60 -4.11
C ARG A 54 -11.58 2.14 -3.34
N GLN A 55 -10.60 1.27 -3.10
CA GLN A 55 -9.41 1.47 -2.28
C GLN A 55 -8.23 0.69 -2.89
N LEU A 56 -7.06 0.73 -2.24
CA LEU A 56 -5.88 -0.03 -2.65
C LEU A 56 -6.03 -1.51 -2.27
N ALA A 57 -5.79 -2.41 -3.21
CA ALA A 57 -6.03 -3.86 -3.03
C ALA A 57 -4.77 -4.73 -3.26
N SER A 58 -3.90 -4.36 -4.20
CA SER A 58 -2.66 -5.10 -4.48
C SER A 58 -1.47 -4.27 -3.99
N PRO A 59 -0.94 -4.56 -2.78
CA PRO A 59 0.04 -3.68 -2.14
C PRO A 59 1.41 -3.74 -2.81
N PHE A 60 1.90 -4.93 -3.15
CA PHE A 60 3.30 -5.11 -3.58
C PHE A 60 3.70 -4.33 -4.85
N PRO A 61 2.86 -4.23 -5.91
CA PRO A 61 3.18 -3.37 -7.05
C PRO A 61 3.35 -1.89 -6.64
N LEU A 62 2.50 -1.39 -5.74
CA LEU A 62 2.61 -0.02 -5.23
C LEU A 62 3.87 0.15 -4.37
N LEU A 63 4.13 -0.78 -3.45
CA LEU A 63 5.31 -0.72 -2.56
C LEU A 63 6.61 -0.78 -3.36
N ALA A 64 6.69 -1.62 -4.39
CA ALA A 64 7.83 -1.69 -5.31
C ALA A 64 8.01 -0.39 -6.08
N ALA A 65 6.92 0.21 -6.60
CA ALA A 65 6.98 1.48 -7.32
C ALA A 65 7.44 2.63 -6.41
N VAL A 66 6.96 2.69 -5.16
CA VAL A 66 7.45 3.65 -4.16
C VAL A 66 8.92 3.38 -3.84
N GLY A 67 9.29 2.11 -3.63
CA GLY A 67 10.67 1.68 -3.35
C GLY A 67 11.65 2.17 -4.41
N ALA A 68 11.30 2.03 -5.68
CA ALA A 68 12.11 2.48 -6.81
C ALA A 68 12.19 4.02 -6.95
N LYS A 69 11.26 4.77 -6.36
CA LYS A 69 11.17 6.24 -6.46
C LYS A 69 11.69 6.98 -5.23
N THR A 70 12.03 6.25 -4.18
CA THR A 70 12.42 6.79 -2.87
C THR A 70 13.73 6.16 -2.41
N SER A 71 14.42 6.77 -1.45
CA SER A 71 15.76 6.32 -1.03
C SER A 71 15.90 6.05 0.46
N ARG A 72 15.00 6.60 1.28
CA ARG A 72 15.15 6.60 2.74
C ARG A 72 13.89 6.19 3.48
N ILE A 73 12.72 6.63 3.02
CA ILE A 73 11.46 6.41 3.72
C ILE A 73 11.16 4.91 3.86
N GLU A 74 10.73 4.47 5.03
CA GLU A 74 10.19 3.12 5.21
C GLU A 74 8.85 2.99 4.48
N ILE A 75 8.59 1.84 3.85
CA ILE A 75 7.41 1.67 3.01
C ILE A 75 6.70 0.42 3.49
N GLY A 76 5.41 0.50 3.78
CA GLY A 76 4.75 -0.61 4.42
C GLY A 76 3.25 -0.72 4.23
N THR A 77 2.72 -1.78 4.81
CA THR A 77 1.29 -2.07 4.86
C THR A 77 0.77 -1.87 6.27
N ALA A 78 -0.47 -1.42 6.40
CA ALA A 78 -1.14 -1.29 7.70
C ALA A 78 -2.65 -1.56 7.54
N VAL A 79 -3.07 -2.77 7.16
CA VAL A 79 -2.34 -4.06 7.16
C VAL A 79 -2.83 -4.89 5.97
N ILE A 80 -2.07 -5.92 5.59
CA ILE A 80 -2.51 -6.98 4.67
C ILE A 80 -3.48 -7.91 5.40
N ASP A 81 -4.59 -8.25 4.75
CA ASP A 81 -5.54 -9.24 5.24
C ASP A 81 -5.13 -10.64 4.78
N MET A 82 -4.60 -11.44 5.70
CA MET A 82 -4.04 -12.75 5.38
C MET A 82 -5.07 -13.77 4.85
N ARG A 83 -6.38 -13.47 4.88
CA ARG A 83 -7.41 -14.37 4.32
C ARG A 83 -7.44 -14.37 2.79
N TYR A 84 -6.91 -13.32 2.14
CA TYR A 84 -6.87 -13.21 0.68
C TYR A 84 -5.52 -13.59 0.08
N GLU A 85 -4.52 -13.87 0.93
CA GLU A 85 -3.15 -14.09 0.49
C GLU A 85 -2.85 -15.58 0.31
N ASN A 86 -2.14 -15.90 -0.77
CA ASN A 86 -1.38 -17.14 -0.84
C ASN A 86 -0.02 -16.89 -0.15
N PRO A 87 0.31 -17.59 0.95
CA PRO A 87 1.51 -17.29 1.72
C PRO A 87 2.82 -17.48 0.95
N LEU A 88 2.84 -18.35 -0.06
CA LEU A 88 4.04 -18.57 -0.88
C LEU A 88 4.25 -17.40 -1.84
N TYR A 89 3.21 -17.01 -2.58
CA TYR A 89 3.30 -15.85 -3.48
C TYR A 89 3.53 -14.54 -2.71
N MET A 90 2.85 -14.36 -1.57
CA MET A 90 3.05 -13.19 -0.73
C MET A 90 4.52 -13.06 -0.28
N ALA A 91 5.18 -14.17 0.07
CA ALA A 91 6.59 -14.15 0.45
C ALA A 91 7.50 -13.77 -0.73
N GLU A 92 7.23 -14.28 -1.93
CA GLU A 92 7.96 -13.93 -3.15
C GLU A 92 7.81 -12.44 -3.51
N ASP A 93 6.56 -11.94 -3.52
CA ASP A 93 6.24 -10.55 -3.82
C ASP A 93 6.83 -9.58 -2.78
N ALA A 94 6.72 -9.92 -1.50
CA ALA A 94 7.33 -9.16 -0.42
C ALA A 94 8.85 -9.10 -0.56
N GLY A 95 9.50 -10.23 -0.86
CA GLY A 95 10.94 -10.29 -1.08
C GLY A 95 11.37 -9.43 -2.27
N ALA A 96 10.64 -9.50 -3.39
CA ALA A 96 10.92 -8.66 -4.56
C ALA A 96 10.76 -7.16 -4.24
N ALA A 97 9.67 -6.78 -3.57
CA ALA A 97 9.43 -5.40 -3.16
C ALA A 97 10.49 -4.88 -2.18
N ASP A 98 10.94 -5.71 -1.23
CA ASP A 98 11.99 -5.32 -0.27
C ASP A 98 13.35 -5.10 -0.94
N ILE A 99 13.71 -5.96 -1.90
CA ILE A 99 14.94 -5.80 -2.69
C ILE A 99 14.89 -4.49 -3.50
N ILE A 100 13.76 -4.20 -4.15
CA ILE A 100 13.57 -2.93 -4.89
C ILE A 100 13.63 -1.73 -3.94
N ALA A 101 13.09 -1.86 -2.73
CA ALA A 101 13.13 -0.83 -1.71
C ALA A 101 14.49 -0.73 -1.01
N GLY A 102 15.43 -1.66 -1.22
CA GLY A 102 16.71 -1.67 -0.54
C GLY A 102 16.62 -1.98 0.96
N GLY A 103 15.75 -2.91 1.36
CA GLY A 103 15.60 -3.35 2.75
C GLY A 103 14.70 -2.46 3.61
N ARG A 104 13.89 -1.59 2.98
CA ARG A 104 13.03 -0.60 3.66
C ARG A 104 11.59 -1.06 3.86
N LEU A 105 11.25 -2.30 3.49
CA LEU A 105 9.88 -2.79 3.56
C LEU A 105 9.44 -3.04 5.01
N GLN A 106 8.25 -2.58 5.37
CA GLN A 106 7.60 -2.78 6.67
C GLN A 106 6.27 -3.52 6.49
N LEU A 107 6.26 -4.82 6.70
CA LEU A 107 5.07 -5.65 6.49
C LEU A 107 4.15 -5.65 7.72
N GLY A 108 3.07 -4.89 7.66
CA GLY A 108 1.94 -5.05 8.58
C GLY A 108 0.95 -6.08 8.05
N ILE A 109 0.69 -7.10 8.85
CA ILE A 109 -0.24 -8.21 8.53
C ILE A 109 -1.36 -8.29 9.58
N SER A 110 -2.48 -8.89 9.21
CA SER A 110 -3.61 -9.14 10.10
C SER A 110 -4.34 -10.43 9.73
N ARG A 111 -5.04 -11.00 10.71
CA ARG A 111 -6.01 -12.09 10.49
C ARG A 111 -7.19 -11.67 9.61
N GLY A 112 -7.37 -10.37 9.41
CA GLY A 112 -8.39 -9.79 8.54
C GLY A 112 -9.59 -9.17 9.25
N SER A 113 -10.30 -8.31 8.53
CA SER A 113 -11.54 -7.64 8.94
C SER A 113 -12.66 -8.04 7.98
N PRO A 114 -13.93 -8.23 8.38
CA PRO A 114 -15.00 -8.52 7.42
C PRO A 114 -14.96 -7.57 6.22
N GLU A 115 -14.51 -8.06 5.06
CA GLU A 115 -14.47 -7.30 3.82
C GLU A 115 -15.78 -7.58 3.07
N GLN A 116 -16.04 -6.82 2.01
CA GLN A 116 -17.30 -6.95 1.26
C GLN A 116 -17.53 -8.33 0.65
N VAL A 117 -16.47 -9.11 0.42
CA VAL A 117 -16.55 -10.42 -0.25
C VAL A 117 -15.84 -11.48 0.58
N ILE A 118 -16.58 -12.45 1.13
CA ILE A 118 -16.02 -13.53 1.97
C ILE A 118 -15.20 -14.53 1.14
N ASP A 119 -15.67 -14.87 -0.06
CA ASP A 119 -15.02 -15.80 -0.99
C ASP A 119 -14.53 -15.08 -2.26
N GLY A 120 -13.52 -14.23 -2.13
CA GLY A 120 -13.01 -13.41 -3.26
C GLY A 120 -12.55 -14.20 -4.48
N TRP A 121 -12.22 -15.49 -4.31
CA TRP A 121 -11.81 -16.39 -5.39
C TRP A 121 -12.98 -17.01 -6.17
N ARG A 122 -14.23 -16.85 -5.70
CA ARG A 122 -15.45 -17.39 -6.34
C ARG A 122 -16.12 -16.43 -7.31
N HIS A 123 -15.64 -15.19 -7.42
CA HIS A 123 -16.29 -14.10 -8.16
C HIS A 123 -15.34 -13.38 -9.11
#